data_AF-A0A2U1KMN5-F1
#
_entry.id   AF-A0A2U1KMN5-F1
#
_cell.length_a   1.000
_cell.length_b   1.000
_cell.length_c   1.000
_cell.angle_alpha   90.00
_cell.angle_beta   90.00
_cell.angle_gamma   90.00
#
_symmetry.space_group_name_H-M   'P 1'
#
loop_
_entity.id
_entity.type
_entity.pdbx_description
1 polymer ?
#
loop_
_entity_poly.entity_id
_entity_poly.type
_entity_poly.pdbx_seq_one_letter_code
_entity_poly.pdbx_strand_id
1 'polypeptide(L)'
;MQVPPNNHETLGDSIAWGGCTIIYLLGQQLHFELFDFSYQVLNIAEVDSAATGSSNKSAYFSQGWEVLLEAMRKARRLNNHVFSMLKARCPFEDKQACAIKQSGAPLHRIKFENTVSCRESRLDSA
;
A
#
# COMPACT_ATOMS: atom_id res chain seq x y z
N MET A 1 27.73 -14.55 -23.24
CA MET A 1 26.46 -14.74 -22.50
C MET A 1 25.98 -13.36 -22.09
N GLN A 2 24.83 -12.93 -22.61
CA GLN A 2 24.27 -11.61 -22.37
C GLN A 2 23.36 -11.69 -21.13
N VAL A 3 23.71 -10.95 -20.08
CA VAL A 3 22.89 -10.85 -18.87
C VAL A 3 21.57 -10.20 -19.27
N PRO A 4 20.40 -10.77 -18.90
CA PRO A 4 19.11 -10.15 -19.22
C PRO A 4 19.07 -8.74 -18.61
N PRO A 5 18.62 -7.73 -19.36
CA PRO A 5 18.64 -6.35 -18.90
C PRO A 5 17.80 -6.22 -17.63
N ASN A 6 18.36 -5.58 -16.61
CA ASN A 6 17.65 -5.31 -15.38
C ASN A 6 16.56 -4.26 -15.71
N ASN A 7 15.29 -4.50 -15.36
CA ASN A 7 14.16 -3.63 -15.74
C ASN A 7 14.34 -2.15 -15.33
N HIS A 8 15.20 -1.88 -14.35
CA HIS A 8 15.59 -0.52 -13.96
C HIS A 8 16.38 0.24 -15.04
N GLU A 9 17.16 -0.47 -15.87
CA GLU A 9 17.98 0.14 -16.93
C GLU A 9 17.15 0.61 -18.12
N THR A 10 15.94 0.09 -18.30
CA THR A 10 15.06 0.41 -19.44
C THR A 10 14.01 1.47 -19.12
N LEU A 11 13.52 1.53 -17.88
CA LEU A 11 12.41 2.40 -17.50
C LEU A 11 12.77 3.44 -16.43
N GLY A 12 13.92 3.32 -15.76
CA GLY A 12 14.37 4.26 -14.71
C GLY A 12 13.31 4.49 -13.64
N ASP A 13 13.15 5.75 -13.22
CA ASP A 13 12.20 6.13 -12.16
C ASP A 13 10.74 6.16 -12.63
N SER A 14 10.47 6.00 -13.94
CA SER A 14 9.13 6.16 -14.50
C SER A 14 8.12 5.17 -13.91
N ILE A 15 8.55 3.96 -13.54
CA ILE A 15 7.70 2.95 -12.89
C ILE A 15 7.23 3.46 -11.53
N ALA A 16 8.15 3.98 -10.71
CA ALA A 16 7.81 4.50 -9.38
C ALA A 16 6.89 5.74 -9.50
N TRP A 17 7.19 6.64 -10.45
CA TRP A 17 6.32 7.78 -10.76
C TRP A 17 4.91 7.34 -11.17
N GLY A 18 4.79 6.40 -12.10
CA GLY A 18 3.50 5.88 -12.55
C GLY A 18 2.71 5.21 -11.44
N GLY A 19 3.33 4.29 -10.70
CA GLY A 19 2.69 3.57 -9.60
C GLY A 19 2.24 4.50 -8.47
N CYS A 20 3.13 5.38 -7.99
CA CYS A 20 2.79 6.34 -6.95
C CYS A 20 1.72 7.33 -7.40
N THR A 21 1.69 7.73 -8.68
CA THR A 21 0.64 8.61 -9.22
C THR A 21 -0.73 7.93 -9.16
N ILE A 22 -0.83 6.67 -9.55
CA ILE A 22 -2.09 5.92 -9.46
C ILE A 22 -2.56 5.81 -8.01
N ILE A 23 -1.67 5.39 -7.10
CA ILE A 23 -1.97 5.28 -5.66
C ILE A 23 -2.41 6.62 -5.08
N TYR A 24 -1.75 7.71 -5.48
CA TYR A 24 -2.04 9.06 -5.03
C TYR A 24 -3.43 9.54 -5.48
N LEU A 25 -3.73 9.41 -6.77
CA LEU A 25 -5.02 9.84 -7.34
C LEU A 25 -6.20 9.02 -6.81
N LEU A 26 -5.96 7.79 -6.35
CA LEU A 26 -6.95 6.95 -5.67
C LEU A 26 -7.09 7.28 -4.18
N GLY A 27 -6.28 8.19 -3.62
CA GLY A 27 -6.29 8.51 -2.19
C GLY A 27 -5.81 7.37 -1.30
N GLN A 28 -5.01 6.43 -1.85
CA GLN A 28 -4.60 5.20 -1.14
C GLN A 28 -3.18 5.25 -0.56
N GLN A 29 -2.54 6.42 -0.52
CA GLN A 29 -1.16 6.55 -0.02
C GLN A 29 -0.99 5.97 1.40
N LEU A 30 -1.90 6.28 2.32
CA LEU A 30 -1.82 5.80 3.72
C LEU A 30 -1.96 4.28 3.79
N HIS A 31 -2.89 3.70 3.03
CA HIS A 31 -3.07 2.25 2.96
C HIS A 31 -1.84 1.56 2.37
N PHE A 32 -1.26 2.13 1.31
CA PHE A 32 -0.03 1.65 0.71
C PHE A 32 1.13 1.67 1.73
N GLU A 33 1.32 2.77 2.46
CA GLU A 33 2.39 2.86 3.47
C GLU A 33 2.24 1.82 4.60
N LEU A 34 1.00 1.50 4.97
CA LEU A 34 0.71 0.50 6.01
C LEU A 34 0.82 -0.95 5.51
N PHE A 35 0.45 -1.23 4.26
CA PHE A 35 0.29 -2.61 3.77
C PHE A 35 1.32 -3.03 2.71
N ASP A 36 2.26 -2.18 2.32
CA ASP A 36 3.33 -2.56 1.40
C ASP A 36 4.26 -3.62 2.02
N PHE A 37 4.38 -4.77 1.35
CA PHE A 37 5.15 -5.91 1.85
C PHE A 37 6.65 -5.57 2.00
N SER A 38 7.23 -4.81 1.08
CA SER A 38 8.64 -4.43 1.15
C SER A 38 8.90 -3.52 2.34
N TYR A 39 7.96 -2.64 2.69
CA TYR A 39 8.07 -1.79 3.88
C TYR A 39 7.98 -2.63 5.16
N GLN A 40 7.07 -3.61 5.21
CA GLN A 40 6.97 -4.52 6.35
C GLN A 40 8.23 -5.36 6.54
N VAL A 41 8.79 -5.92 5.46
CA VAL A 41 10.06 -6.66 5.50
C VAL A 41 11.20 -5.78 6.01
N LEU A 42 11.30 -4.52 5.55
CA LEU A 42 12.30 -3.58 6.03
C LEU A 42 12.16 -3.29 7.53
N ASN A 43 10.94 -3.00 7.99
CA ASN A 43 10.69 -2.72 9.40
C ASN A 43 11.07 -3.92 10.29
N ILE A 44 10.74 -5.15 9.86
CA ILE A 44 11.12 -6.37 10.58
C ILE A 44 12.64 -6.55 10.59
N ALA A 45 13.31 -6.35 9.44
CA ALA A 45 14.75 -6.49 9.33
C ALA A 45 15.52 -5.47 10.20
N GLU A 46 15.00 -4.25 10.34
CA GLU A 46 15.57 -3.23 11.23
C GLU A 46 15.48 -3.64 12.71
N VAL A 47 14.35 -4.20 13.13
CA VAL A 47 14.17 -4.71 14.50
C VAL A 47 15.05 -5.94 14.76
N ASP A 48 15.11 -6.89 13.82
CA ASP A 48 15.91 -8.11 13.97
C ASP A 48 17.41 -7.79 14.02
N SER A 49 17.87 -6.82 13.22
CA SER A 49 19.27 -6.34 13.26
C SER A 49 19.63 -5.68 14.59
N ALA A 50 18.67 -5.03 15.25
CA ALA A 50 18.87 -4.41 16.56
C ALA A 50 18.85 -5.43 17.72
N ALA A 51 18.10 -6.52 17.58
CA ALA A 51 17.94 -7.55 18.60
C ALA A 51 19.01 -8.65 18.52
N THR A 52 19.45 -8.99 17.31
CA THR A 52 20.25 -10.18 17.04
C THR A 52 21.55 -9.76 16.36
N GLY A 53 22.61 -9.54 17.16
CA GLY A 53 23.96 -9.33 16.61
C GLY A 53 24.37 -10.49 15.71
N SER A 54 24.33 -10.28 14.39
CA SER A 54 24.78 -11.16 13.30
C SER A 54 24.47 -12.65 13.49
N SER A 55 23.28 -13.09 13.08
CA SER A 55 22.98 -14.52 12.93
C SER A 55 23.80 -15.14 11.80
N ASN A 56 24.46 -16.27 12.07
CA ASN A 56 25.28 -17.08 11.17
C ASN A 56 24.48 -17.68 9.99
N LYS A 57 24.05 -16.86 9.04
CA LYS A 57 23.50 -17.31 7.75
C LYS A 57 24.63 -17.46 6.73
N SER A 58 24.52 -18.47 5.86
CA SER A 58 25.45 -18.72 4.75
C SER A 58 25.80 -17.42 4.02
N ALA A 59 27.10 -17.14 3.83
CA ALA A 59 27.61 -15.86 3.31
C ALA A 59 26.95 -15.43 1.98
N TYR A 60 26.65 -16.39 1.09
CA TYR A 60 25.97 -16.12 -0.18
C TYR A 60 24.51 -15.70 -0.02
N PHE A 61 23.79 -16.32 0.93
CA PHE A 61 22.40 -15.96 1.24
C PHE A 61 22.34 -14.60 1.93
N SER A 62 23.25 -14.34 2.87
CA SER A 62 23.38 -13.06 3.56
C SER A 62 23.67 -11.92 2.59
N GLN A 63 24.59 -12.12 1.63
CA GLN A 63 24.91 -11.09 0.64
C GLN A 63 23.73 -10.73 -0.28
N GLY A 64 23.00 -11.73 -0.78
CA GLY A 64 21.82 -11.49 -1.61
C GLY A 64 20.69 -10.80 -0.85
N TRP A 65 20.53 -11.15 0.43
CA TRP A 65 19.56 -10.54 1.33
C TRP A 65 19.86 -9.05 1.57
N GLU A 66 21.11 -8.68 1.85
CA GLU A 66 21.50 -7.28 2.05
C GLU A 66 21.29 -6.43 0.78
N VAL A 67 21.60 -6.99 -0.40
CA VAL A 67 21.35 -6.31 -1.69
C VAL A 67 19.84 -6.06 -1.88
N LEU A 68 18.99 -7.03 -1.54
CA LEU A 68 17.54 -6.88 -1.62
C LEU A 68 17.03 -5.83 -0.63
N LEU A 69 17.48 -5.86 0.63
CA LEU A 69 17.12 -4.85 1.64
C LEU A 69 17.49 -3.44 1.16
N GLU A 70 18.69 -3.24 0.61
CA GLU A 70 19.08 -1.93 0.10
C GLU A 70 18.27 -1.49 -1.12
N ALA A 71 17.91 -2.41 -2.02
CA ALA A 71 17.02 -2.10 -3.13
C ALA A 71 15.63 -1.65 -2.65
N MET A 72 15.06 -2.33 -1.65
CA MET A 72 13.78 -1.95 -1.03
C MET A 72 13.88 -0.58 -0.34
N ARG A 73 14.98 -0.28 0.37
CA ARG A 73 15.20 1.05 0.97
C ARG A 73 15.24 2.15 -0.09
N LYS A 74 15.93 1.91 -1.21
CA LYS A 74 15.97 2.85 -2.35
C LYS A 74 14.58 3.10 -2.92
N ALA A 75 13.81 2.03 -3.16
CA ALA A 75 12.43 2.13 -3.64
C ALA A 75 11.54 2.92 -2.67
N ARG A 76 11.62 2.65 -1.36
CA ARG A 76 10.89 3.40 -0.31
C ARG A 76 11.20 4.88 -0.32
N ARG A 77 12.50 5.25 -0.42
CA ARG A 77 12.92 6.65 -0.52
C ARG A 77 12.35 7.34 -1.77
N LEU A 78 12.42 6.68 -2.92
CA LEU A 78 11.90 7.21 -4.18
C LEU A 78 10.38 7.40 -4.13
N ASN A 79 9.63 6.39 -3.67
CA ASN A 79 8.17 6.49 -3.51
C ASN A 79 7.77 7.66 -2.60
N ASN A 80 8.44 7.81 -1.45
CA ASN A 80 8.18 8.91 -0.53
C ASN A 80 8.48 10.29 -1.15
N HIS A 81 9.54 10.39 -1.94
CA HIS A 81 9.85 11.60 -2.70
C HIS A 81 8.76 11.92 -3.72
N VAL A 82 8.32 10.94 -4.51
CA VAL A 82 7.25 11.10 -5.50
C VAL A 82 5.95 11.53 -4.85
N PHE A 83 5.50 10.87 -3.78
CA PHE A 83 4.30 11.27 -3.04
C PHE A 83 4.39 12.71 -2.52
N SER A 84 5.56 13.13 -2.04
CA SER A 84 5.78 14.50 -1.57
C SER A 84 5.66 15.51 -2.72
N MET A 85 6.21 15.19 -3.89
CA MET A 85 6.10 16.01 -5.10
C MET A 85 4.66 16.10 -5.60
N LEU A 86 3.92 14.99 -5.64
CA LEU A 86 2.52 14.95 -6.05
C LEU A 86 1.65 15.83 -5.14
N LYS A 87 1.81 15.69 -3.81
CA LYS A 87 1.11 16.54 -2.83
C LYS A 87 1.40 18.03 -3.00
N ALA A 88 2.64 18.39 -3.31
CA ALA A 88 3.04 19.79 -3.50
C ALA A 88 2.49 20.40 -4.80
N ARG A 89 2.29 19.60 -5.85
CA ARG A 89 1.89 20.09 -7.19
C ARG A 89 0.42 19.94 -7.50
N CYS A 90 -0.23 18.93 -6.93
CA CYS A 90 -1.65 18.65 -7.11
C CYS A 90 -2.24 18.29 -5.75
N PRO A 91 -2.46 19.25 -4.84
CA PRO A 91 -3.02 18.97 -3.52
C PRO A 91 -4.33 18.21 -3.70
N PHE A 92 -4.39 17.00 -3.13
CA PHE A 92 -5.60 16.20 -3.19
C PHE A 92 -6.63 16.87 -2.28
N GLU A 93 -7.72 17.37 -2.85
CA GLU A 93 -8.86 17.79 -2.03
C GLU A 93 -9.36 16.55 -1.30
N ASP A 94 -9.52 16.63 0.03
CA ASP A 94 -10.21 15.63 0.84
C ASP A 94 -11.69 15.57 0.42
N LYS A 95 -11.96 15.04 -0.77
CA LYS A 95 -13.25 14.44 -1.09
C LYS A 95 -13.27 13.15 -0.31
N GLN A 96 -13.40 13.27 1.02
CA GLN A 96 -13.85 12.18 1.86
C GLN A 96 -14.99 11.54 1.08
N ALA A 97 -14.87 10.23 0.79
CA ALA A 97 -16.01 9.51 0.28
C ALA A 97 -17.18 9.82 1.24
N CYS A 98 -18.15 10.62 0.80
CA CYS A 98 -19.18 11.23 1.63
C CYS A 98 -20.11 10.21 2.32
N ALA A 99 -19.77 8.92 2.26
CA ALA A 99 -20.49 7.79 2.78
C ALA A 99 -19.95 7.26 4.12
N ILE A 100 -18.81 7.74 4.64
CA ILE A 100 -18.24 7.22 5.89
C ILE A 100 -18.28 8.29 6.97
N LYS A 101 -19.19 8.15 7.94
CA LYS A 101 -19.13 8.95 9.18
C LYS A 101 -17.85 8.57 9.93
N GLN A 102 -17.05 9.58 10.30
CA GLN A 102 -15.82 9.44 11.11
C GLN A 102 -16.05 8.85 12.52
N SER A 103 -17.28 8.54 12.93
CA SER A 103 -17.58 8.17 14.31
C SER A 103 -17.49 6.67 14.61
N GLY A 104 -17.28 5.80 13.61
CA GLY A 104 -17.27 4.33 13.79
C GLY A 104 -18.58 3.74 14.36
N ALA A 105 -19.60 4.58 14.58
CA ALA A 105 -20.90 4.15 15.07
C ALA A 105 -21.66 3.53 13.90
N PRO A 106 -22.31 2.37 14.09
CA PRO A 106 -23.21 1.80 13.09
C PRO A 106 -24.20 2.88 12.66
N LEU A 107 -24.21 3.20 11.36
CA LEU A 107 -25.25 4.06 10.80
C LEU A 107 -26.57 3.33 11.02
N HIS A 108 -27.49 3.96 11.75
CA HIS A 108 -28.85 3.46 11.86
C HIS A 108 -29.38 3.25 10.43
N ARG A 109 -29.76 2.01 10.12
CA ARG A 109 -30.24 1.58 8.79
C ARG A 109 -31.18 2.67 8.26
N ILE A 110 -30.76 3.34 7.19
CA ILE A 110 -31.62 4.30 6.49
C ILE A 110 -32.79 3.48 5.95
N LYS A 111 -33.95 3.57 6.61
CA LYS A 111 -35.19 3.09 6.02
C LYS A 111 -35.57 4.12 4.97
N PHE A 112 -35.28 3.81 3.71
CA PHE A 112 -35.92 4.50 2.62
C PHE A 112 -37.41 4.15 2.69
N GLU A 113 -38.25 5.16 2.89
CA GLU A 113 -39.69 5.00 3.07
C GLU A 113 -40.39 4.43 1.81
N ASN A 114 -39.66 4.27 0.69
CA ASN A 114 -40.21 3.89 -0.61
C ASN A 114 -39.40 2.87 -1.42
N THR A 115 -38.56 2.03 -0.81
CA THR A 115 -38.16 0.80 -1.51
C THR A 115 -39.20 -0.26 -1.19
N VAL A 116 -40.11 -0.52 -2.14
CA VAL A 116 -40.95 -1.72 -2.14
C VAL A 116 -40.02 -2.92 -2.04
N SER A 117 -39.81 -3.39 -0.81
CA SER A 117 -39.14 -4.65 -0.55
C SER A 117 -39.96 -5.70 -1.26
N CYS A 118 -39.35 -6.35 -2.24
CA CYS A 118 -39.94 -7.49 -2.92
C CYS A 118 -40.40 -8.47 -1.83
N ARG A 119 -41.71 -8.69 -1.85
CA ARG A 119 -42.52 -9.31 -0.82
C ARG A 119 -41.97 -10.69 -0.49
N GLU A 120 -41.64 -10.92 0.77
CA GLU A 120 -41.43 -12.23 1.36
C GLU A 120 -42.67 -13.08 1.05
N SER A 121 -42.49 -14.08 0.18
CA SER A 121 -43.51 -15.09 -0.06
C SER A 121 -43.00 -16.40 0.49
N ARG A 122 -43.81 -16.98 1.40
CA ARG A 122 -43.77 -18.37 1.88
C ARG A 122 -42.59 -18.67 2.84
N LEU A 123 -42.78 -19.13 4.07
CA LEU A 123 -43.85 -19.86 4.74
C LEU A 123 -43.83 -19.47 6.22
N ASP A 124 -45.00 -19.28 6.82
CA ASP A 124 -45.33 -19.73 8.19
C ASP A 124 -46.81 -19.43 8.43
N SER A 125 -47.64 -20.42 8.16
CA SER A 125 -49.03 -20.46 8.62
C SER A 125 -49.45 -21.91 8.76
N ALA A 126 -49.78 -22.24 10.02
CA ALA A 126 -50.47 -23.42 10.55
C ALA A 126 -49.64 -24.71 10.71
#